data_AF-A0A7N9C8E0-F1
#
_entry.id   AF-A0A7N9C8E0-F1
#
_cell.length_a   1.000
_cell.length_b   1.000
_cell.length_c   1.000
_cell.angle_alpha   90.00
_cell.angle_beta   90.00
_cell.angle_gamma   90.00
#
_symmetry.space_group_name_H-M   'P 1'
#
loop_
_entity.id
_entity.type
_entity.pdbx_description
1 polymer ?
#
loop_
_entity_poly.entity_id
_entity_poly.type
_entity_poly.pdbx_seq_one_letter_code
_entity_poly.pdbx_strand_id
1 'polypeptide(L)'
;MDLYRTPASALDRFVATRLQPRKEFTETARRALGALAAALRERGGRPGAAARVLKIVKGGSSGRGTALKGGCDSELVIFLDCFKSYMDQRARRAEILSKMRALLESWWQNPVPGLSLKFPQQSVPGALQFRLTSIDLEDWMDVSLVPAFDVLGQAGSRVKPKPQVYSTLLNSGCQGGEHAACFTELRRDFVNIRPAKLKNLILLVKHWYHQVKPLGRVAPDM
;
A
#
# COMPACT_ATOMS: atom_id res chain seq x y z
N MET A 1 8.88 24.51 -12.52
CA MET A 1 9.16 23.84 -13.79
C MET A 1 8.16 22.72 -13.95
N ASP A 2 7.41 22.78 -15.04
CA ASP A 2 6.47 21.75 -15.49
C ASP A 2 7.24 20.74 -16.36
N LEU A 3 6.81 19.47 -16.40
CA LEU A 3 7.50 18.40 -17.12
C LEU A 3 7.69 18.77 -18.60
N TYR A 4 6.64 19.24 -19.26
CA TYR A 4 6.67 19.58 -20.69
C TYR A 4 7.57 20.76 -21.05
N ARG A 5 7.92 21.61 -20.08
CA ARG A 5 8.86 22.73 -20.26
C ARG A 5 10.29 22.37 -19.88
N THR A 6 10.53 21.15 -19.41
CA THR A 6 11.85 20.71 -18.99
C THR A 6 12.59 20.08 -20.18
N PRO A 7 13.75 20.62 -20.60
CA PRO A 7 14.55 20.01 -21.67
C PRO A 7 14.96 18.57 -21.32
N ALA A 8 15.13 17.71 -22.34
CA ALA A 8 15.49 16.31 -22.14
C ALA A 8 16.76 16.13 -21.29
N SER A 9 17.77 16.98 -21.49
CA SER A 9 19.03 16.98 -20.73
C SER A 9 18.88 17.34 -19.25
N ALA A 10 17.76 17.94 -18.84
CA ALA A 10 17.48 18.36 -17.47
C ALA A 10 16.52 17.42 -16.72
N LEU A 11 16.04 16.34 -17.35
CA LEU A 11 15.05 15.44 -16.75
C LEU A 11 15.55 14.75 -15.47
N ASP A 12 16.83 14.40 -15.40
CA ASP A 12 17.42 13.84 -14.17
C ASP A 12 17.37 14.81 -12.99
N ARG A 13 17.70 16.08 -13.25
CA ARG A 13 17.59 17.15 -12.24
C ARG A 13 16.14 17.38 -11.83
N PHE A 14 15.21 17.30 -12.79
CA PHE A 14 13.79 17.40 -12.51
C PHE A 14 13.31 16.26 -11.59
N VAL A 15 13.69 15.01 -11.87
CA VAL A 15 13.36 13.86 -11.01
C VAL A 15 13.91 14.09 -9.59
N ALA A 16 15.20 14.42 -9.46
CA ALA A 16 15.86 14.58 -8.17
C ALA A 16 15.25 15.71 -7.31
N THR A 17 14.86 16.82 -7.93
CA THR A 17 14.40 18.01 -7.19
C THR A 17 12.88 18.09 -7.01
N ARG A 18 12.10 17.47 -7.91
CA ARG A 18 10.63 17.60 -7.93
C ARG A 18 9.90 16.32 -7.59
N LEU A 19 10.43 15.16 -7.98
CA LEU A 19 9.67 13.90 -7.91
C LEU A 19 10.06 13.01 -6.73
N GLN A 20 11.31 13.07 -6.28
CA GLN A 20 11.77 12.24 -5.16
C GLN A 20 11.07 12.64 -3.84
N PRO A 21 10.57 11.67 -3.07
CA PRO A 21 9.82 11.95 -1.85
C PRO A 21 10.72 12.58 -0.79
N ARG A 22 10.15 13.47 0.03
CA ARG A 22 10.88 14.10 1.14
C ARG A 22 11.27 13.03 2.16
N LYS A 23 12.55 13.03 2.58
CA LYS A 23 13.11 12.06 3.53
C LYS A 23 12.38 12.12 4.87
N GLU A 24 12.19 13.33 5.41
CA GLU A 24 11.49 13.59 6.68
C GLU A 24 10.09 12.98 6.72
N PHE A 25 9.26 13.27 5.71
CA PHE A 25 7.93 12.67 5.59
C PHE A 25 8.00 11.14 5.49
N THR A 26 8.89 10.62 4.63
CA THR A 26 9.02 9.19 4.39
C THR A 26 9.41 8.43 5.66
N GLU A 27 10.28 9.00 6.49
CA GLU A 27 10.72 8.40 7.76
C GLU A 27 9.63 8.45 8.82
N THR A 28 8.91 9.57 8.95
CA THR A 28 7.78 9.69 9.89
C THR A 28 6.64 8.76 9.50
N ALA A 29 6.26 8.69 8.22
CA ALA A 29 5.25 7.75 7.72
C ALA A 29 5.68 6.29 7.92
N ARG A 30 6.97 5.96 7.71
CA ARG A 30 7.50 4.62 7.96
C ARG A 30 7.40 4.24 9.44
N ARG A 31 7.74 5.14 10.36
CA ARG A 31 7.61 4.92 11.82
C ARG A 31 6.15 4.69 12.21
N ALA A 32 5.23 5.52 11.70
CA ALA A 32 3.80 5.37 11.94
C ALA A 32 3.27 4.00 11.49
N LEU A 33 3.57 3.61 10.25
CA LEU A 33 3.15 2.29 9.72
C LEU A 33 3.82 1.12 10.46
N GLY A 34 5.05 1.31 10.96
CA GLY A 34 5.74 0.33 11.80
C GLY A 34 5.02 0.13 13.14
N ALA A 35 4.62 1.21 13.80
CA ALA A 35 3.85 1.17 15.05
C ALA A 35 2.47 0.52 14.84
N LEU A 36 1.77 0.87 13.76
CA LEU A 36 0.51 0.23 13.39
C LEU A 36 0.70 -1.28 13.15
N ALA A 37 1.76 -1.67 12.44
CA ALA A 37 2.08 -3.08 12.20
C ALA A 37 2.39 -3.83 13.50
N ALA A 38 3.03 -3.20 14.48
CA ALA A 38 3.23 -3.79 15.81
C ALA A 38 1.89 -4.00 16.54
N ALA A 39 1.03 -2.98 16.59
CA ALA A 39 -0.29 -3.07 17.21
C ALA A 39 -1.18 -4.16 16.58
N LEU A 40 -1.12 -4.32 15.25
CA LEU A 40 -1.82 -5.40 14.54
C LEU A 40 -1.34 -6.79 14.96
N ARG A 41 -0.02 -6.98 15.12
CA ARG A 41 0.56 -8.26 15.56
C ARG A 41 0.19 -8.57 17.01
N GLU A 42 0.32 -7.58 17.90
CA GLU A 42 0.00 -7.74 19.33
C GLU A 42 -1.45 -8.15 19.54
N ARG A 43 -2.40 -7.48 18.87
CA ARG A 43 -3.82 -7.84 18.99
C ARG A 43 -4.10 -9.25 18.48
N GLY A 44 -3.46 -9.65 17.38
CA GLY A 44 -3.59 -11.00 16.82
C GLY A 44 -2.96 -12.11 17.68
N GLY A 45 -2.08 -11.76 18.62
CA GLY A 45 -1.43 -12.71 19.55
C GLY A 45 -2.17 -12.92 20.87
N ARG A 46 -3.26 -12.17 21.14
CA ARG A 46 -3.99 -12.28 22.42
C ARG A 46 -4.85 -13.56 22.46
N PRO A 47 -5.01 -14.19 23.65
CA PRO A 47 -5.98 -15.26 23.84
C PRO A 47 -7.38 -14.84 23.38
N GLY A 48 -8.05 -15.68 22.58
CA GLY A 48 -9.37 -15.37 22.01
C GLY A 48 -9.35 -14.43 20.79
N ALA A 49 -8.18 -14.05 20.27
CA ALA A 49 -8.09 -13.32 19.01
C ALA A 49 -8.64 -14.16 17.84
N ALA A 50 -9.49 -13.55 17.01
CA ALA A 50 -10.17 -14.24 15.91
C ALA A 50 -9.22 -14.69 14.77
N ALA A 51 -8.04 -14.07 14.67
CA ALA A 51 -7.02 -14.38 13.67
C ALA A 51 -5.65 -13.85 14.13
N ARG A 52 -4.60 -14.64 13.92
CA ARG A 52 -3.22 -14.23 14.17
C ARG A 52 -2.59 -13.70 12.89
N VAL A 53 -1.76 -12.67 13.04
CA VAL A 53 -0.98 -12.11 11.93
C VAL A 53 0.25 -12.99 11.68
N LEU A 54 0.31 -13.60 10.49
CA LEU A 54 1.45 -14.40 10.04
C LEU A 54 2.61 -13.51 9.60
N LYS A 55 2.33 -12.54 8.73
CA LYS A 55 3.30 -11.56 8.24
C LYS A 55 2.60 -10.29 7.77
N ILE A 56 3.35 -9.19 7.73
CA ILE A 56 2.89 -7.91 7.20
C ILE A 56 3.87 -7.46 6.13
N VAL A 57 3.35 -7.18 4.93
CA VAL A 57 4.14 -6.82 3.76
C VAL A 57 3.72 -5.45 3.26
N LYS A 58 4.71 -4.60 2.97
CA LYS A 58 4.49 -3.29 2.35
C LYS A 58 4.50 -3.40 0.82
N GLY A 59 3.35 -3.14 0.22
CA GLY A 59 3.14 -2.92 -1.20
C GLY A 59 2.93 -1.45 -1.54
N GLY A 60 2.11 -1.17 -2.56
CA GLY A 60 1.91 0.19 -3.07
C GLY A 60 3.18 0.82 -3.65
N SER A 61 3.10 2.08 -4.10
CA SER A 61 4.27 2.76 -4.63
C SER A 61 5.38 2.93 -3.60
N SER A 62 5.02 3.12 -2.33
CA SER A 62 5.97 3.20 -1.22
C SER A 62 6.75 1.89 -1.02
N GLY A 63 6.10 0.72 -1.09
CA GLY A 63 6.78 -0.58 -1.04
C GLY A 63 7.58 -0.90 -2.30
N ARG A 64 7.09 -0.49 -3.47
CA ARG A 64 7.78 -0.64 -4.77
C ARG A 64 8.97 0.33 -4.95
N GLY A 65 9.17 1.28 -4.03
CA GLY A 65 10.21 2.30 -4.13
C GLY A 65 10.00 3.29 -5.29
N THR A 66 8.73 3.57 -5.62
CA THR A 66 8.28 4.44 -6.72
C THR A 66 7.27 5.49 -6.23
N ALA A 67 7.34 5.85 -4.94
CA ALA A 67 6.53 6.92 -4.35
C ALA A 67 6.98 8.28 -4.89
N LEU A 68 6.01 9.14 -5.22
CA LEU A 68 6.26 10.52 -5.62
C LEU A 68 6.22 11.45 -4.39
N LYS A 69 6.89 12.59 -4.51
CA LYS A 69 6.72 13.74 -3.61
C LYS A 69 5.31 14.33 -3.74
N GLY A 70 4.77 14.85 -2.65
CA GLY A 70 3.49 15.56 -2.67
C GLY A 70 2.31 14.62 -2.92
N GLY A 71 2.37 13.40 -2.40
CA GLY A 71 1.31 12.41 -2.53
C GLY A 71 1.83 11.05 -3.01
N CYS A 72 1.61 10.01 -2.20
CA CYS A 72 1.94 8.64 -2.57
C CYS A 72 0.93 7.64 -1.99
N ASP A 73 1.05 6.38 -2.41
CA ASP A 73 0.25 5.27 -1.90
C ASP A 73 1.12 4.22 -1.20
N SER A 74 0.57 3.61 -0.16
CA SER A 74 1.15 2.45 0.50
C SER A 74 0.07 1.39 0.73
N GLU A 75 0.34 0.17 0.28
CA GLU A 75 -0.50 -0.98 0.59
C GLU A 75 0.14 -1.72 1.77
N LEU A 76 -0.57 -1.94 2.85
CA LEU A 76 -0.12 -2.76 3.97
C LEU A 76 -0.91 -4.06 3.97
N VAL A 77 -0.29 -5.11 3.45
CA VAL A 77 -0.92 -6.43 3.32
C VAL A 77 -0.68 -7.24 4.57
N ILE A 78 -1.76 -7.68 5.19
CA ILE A 78 -1.77 -8.37 6.47
C ILE A 78 -2.18 -9.81 6.19
N PHE A 79 -1.21 -10.71 6.28
CA PHE A 79 -1.43 -12.12 6.09
C PHE A 79 -1.93 -12.75 7.38
N LEU A 80 -3.09 -13.41 7.34
CA LEU A 80 -3.76 -13.94 8.52
C LEU A 80 -3.83 -15.47 8.46
N ASP A 81 -3.65 -16.11 9.60
CA ASP A 81 -3.68 -17.57 9.69
C ASP A 81 -5.09 -18.16 9.57
N CYS A 82 -6.11 -17.32 9.71
CA CYS A 82 -7.50 -17.69 9.62
C CYS A 82 -7.99 -17.91 8.18
N PHE A 83 -7.21 -17.50 7.17
CA PHE A 83 -7.47 -17.80 5.76
C PHE A 83 -6.67 -19.04 5.34
N LYS A 84 -7.36 -20.10 4.91
CA LYS A 84 -6.76 -21.33 4.39
C LYS A 84 -6.92 -21.46 2.88
N SER A 85 -7.79 -20.65 2.29
CA SER A 85 -8.04 -20.58 0.85
C SER A 85 -8.31 -19.14 0.39
N TYR A 86 -8.30 -18.93 -0.93
CA TYR A 86 -8.78 -17.68 -1.55
C TYR A 86 -10.25 -17.40 -1.19
N MET A 87 -11.07 -18.44 -1.10
CA MET A 87 -12.49 -18.32 -0.77
C MET A 87 -12.72 -17.86 0.67
N ASP A 88 -11.91 -18.34 1.62
CA ASP A 88 -11.99 -17.89 3.01
C ASP A 88 -11.71 -16.39 3.13
N GLN A 89 -10.72 -15.91 2.36
CA GLN A 89 -10.40 -14.49 2.32
C GLN A 89 -11.59 -13.68 1.81
N ARG A 90 -12.33 -14.16 0.81
CA ARG A 90 -13.54 -13.50 0.31
C ARG A 90 -14.66 -13.51 1.37
N ALA A 91 -14.95 -14.68 1.94
CA ALA A 91 -16.06 -14.87 2.87
C ALA A 91 -15.91 -14.07 4.18
N ARG A 92 -14.70 -14.01 4.74
CA ARG A 92 -14.44 -13.41 6.05
C ARG A 92 -13.91 -11.97 5.97
N ARG A 93 -13.78 -11.43 4.76
CA ARG A 93 -13.16 -10.12 4.47
C ARG A 93 -13.78 -8.98 5.26
N ALA A 94 -15.11 -8.88 5.23
CA ALA A 94 -15.85 -7.77 5.82
C ALA A 94 -15.71 -7.75 7.35
N GLU A 95 -15.83 -8.91 7.98
CA GLU A 95 -15.63 -9.10 9.43
C GLU A 95 -14.23 -8.67 9.86
N ILE A 96 -13.20 -9.11 9.13
CA ILE A 96 -11.80 -8.79 9.42
C ILE A 96 -11.52 -7.30 9.25
N LEU A 97 -12.03 -6.68 8.17
CA LEU A 97 -11.86 -5.24 7.94
C LEU A 97 -12.54 -4.39 9.01
N SER A 98 -13.73 -4.79 9.47
CA SER A 98 -14.41 -4.12 10.60
C SER A 98 -13.54 -4.15 11.87
N LYS A 99 -12.96 -5.31 12.20
CA LYS A 99 -12.04 -5.44 13.34
C LYS A 99 -10.77 -4.61 13.18
N MET A 100 -10.21 -4.55 11.97
CA MET A 100 -9.05 -3.71 11.66
C MET A 100 -9.36 -2.23 11.79
N ARG A 101 -10.57 -1.79 11.40
CA ARG A 101 -11.00 -0.40 11.56
C ARG A 101 -11.04 0.01 13.02
N ALA A 102 -11.69 -0.78 13.88
CA ALA A 102 -11.69 -0.53 15.32
C ALA A 102 -10.27 -0.53 15.93
N LEU A 103 -9.35 -1.37 15.42
CA LEU A 103 -7.95 -1.32 15.83
C LEU A 103 -7.31 0.01 15.46
N LEU A 104 -7.46 0.42 14.21
CA LEU A 104 -6.84 1.61 13.67
C LEU A 104 -7.32 2.87 14.40
N GLU A 105 -8.62 2.95 14.69
CA GLU A 105 -9.21 4.05 15.46
C GLU A 105 -8.70 4.08 16.91
N SER A 106 -8.51 2.91 17.54
CA SER A 106 -7.90 2.81 18.88
C SER A 106 -6.40 3.15 18.87
N TRP A 107 -5.67 2.68 17.86
CA TRP A 107 -4.24 2.96 17.70
C TRP A 107 -3.98 4.47 17.53
N TRP A 108 -4.86 5.17 16.80
CA TRP A 108 -4.72 6.60 16.57
C TRP A 108 -5.09 7.50 17.76
N GLN A 109 -5.54 6.93 18.89
CA GLN A 109 -5.74 7.71 20.12
C GLN A 109 -4.43 8.30 20.66
N ASN A 110 -3.29 7.68 20.32
CA ASN A 110 -1.95 8.21 20.57
C ASN A 110 -1.29 8.58 19.23
N PRO A 111 -1.60 9.76 18.66
CA PRO A 111 -1.20 10.11 17.31
C PRO A 111 0.32 10.24 17.19
N VAL A 112 0.84 9.90 16.01
CA VAL A 112 2.26 10.10 15.70
C VAL A 112 2.51 11.59 15.48
N PRO A 113 3.43 12.23 16.23
CA PRO A 113 3.73 13.65 16.05
C PRO A 113 4.07 13.99 14.59
N GLY A 114 3.53 15.11 14.10
CA GLY A 114 3.75 15.60 12.73
C GLY A 114 2.86 14.98 11.65
N LEU A 115 1.93 14.07 12.01
CA LEU A 115 0.96 13.48 11.10
C LEU A 115 -0.47 13.67 11.59
N SER A 116 -1.38 13.84 10.63
CA SER A 116 -2.83 13.72 10.82
C SER A 116 -3.35 12.50 10.08
N LEU A 117 -4.43 11.90 10.59
CA LEU A 117 -5.11 10.76 9.96
C LEU A 117 -6.50 11.18 9.49
N LYS A 118 -6.85 10.81 8.26
CA LYS A 118 -8.18 11.02 7.68
C LYS A 118 -8.70 9.72 7.06
N PHE A 119 -10.01 9.50 7.15
CA PHE A 119 -10.67 8.40 6.46
C PHE A 119 -11.37 8.94 5.20
N PRO A 120 -10.88 8.61 3.98
CA PRO A 120 -11.62 8.92 2.77
C PRO A 120 -12.84 8.02 2.64
N GLN A 121 -13.71 8.34 1.68
CA GLN A 121 -14.76 7.42 1.23
C GLN A 121 -14.12 6.11 0.79
N GLN A 122 -14.61 5.00 1.32
CA GLN A 122 -14.09 3.67 1.02
C GLN A 122 -14.52 3.28 -0.39
N SER A 123 -13.57 3.23 -1.32
CA SER A 123 -13.82 3.01 -2.75
C SER A 123 -13.28 1.68 -3.25
N VAL A 124 -12.39 1.04 -2.48
CA VAL A 124 -11.77 -0.24 -2.85
C VAL A 124 -12.38 -1.37 -2.03
N PRO A 125 -13.17 -2.26 -2.64
CA PRO A 125 -13.69 -3.43 -1.97
C PRO A 125 -12.54 -4.29 -1.43
N GLY A 126 -12.63 -4.66 -0.15
CA GLY A 126 -11.63 -5.52 0.47
C GLY A 126 -10.38 -4.85 1.01
N ALA A 127 -10.34 -3.52 1.03
CA ALA A 127 -9.33 -2.75 1.73
C ALA A 127 -9.97 -1.77 2.71
N LEU A 128 -9.26 -1.47 3.81
CA LEU A 128 -9.55 -0.32 4.66
C LEU A 128 -8.60 0.81 4.28
N GLN A 129 -9.15 1.91 3.78
CA GLN A 129 -8.39 3.05 3.29
C GLN A 129 -8.36 4.18 4.33
N PHE A 130 -7.17 4.73 4.57
CA PHE A 130 -6.97 5.92 5.37
C PHE A 130 -5.80 6.73 4.80
N ARG A 131 -5.71 8.01 5.14
CA ARG A 131 -4.66 8.91 4.69
C ARG A 131 -3.87 9.43 5.87
N LEU A 132 -2.54 9.34 5.78
CA LEU A 132 -1.61 10.03 6.67
C LEU A 132 -1.12 11.30 5.96
N THR A 133 -1.38 12.47 6.54
CA THR A 133 -0.98 13.77 5.97
C THR A 133 -0.02 14.45 6.92
N SER A 134 1.09 14.98 6.40
CA SER A 134 2.01 15.80 7.20
C SER A 134 1.34 17.10 7.61
N ILE A 135 1.62 17.57 8.83
CA ILE A 135 1.11 18.85 9.33
C ILE A 135 1.89 20.02 8.71
N ASP A 136 3.21 19.87 8.58
CA ASP A 136 4.12 20.95 8.17
C ASP A 136 4.51 20.89 6.68
N LEU A 137 4.28 19.75 6.03
CA LEU A 137 4.65 19.51 4.64
C LEU A 137 3.41 19.24 3.80
N GLU A 138 3.44 19.69 2.54
CA GLU A 138 2.45 19.32 1.52
C GLU A 138 2.61 17.87 1.03
N ASP A 139 2.87 16.92 1.94
CA ASP A 139 3.05 15.50 1.65
C ASP A 139 1.98 14.67 2.37
N TRP A 140 1.43 13.68 1.64
CA TRP A 140 0.51 12.71 2.21
C TRP A 140 0.75 11.31 1.65
N MET A 141 0.20 10.32 2.36
CA MET A 141 0.25 8.91 2.00
C MET A 141 -1.14 8.31 2.14
N ASP A 142 -1.72 7.89 1.02
CA ASP A 142 -2.92 7.08 0.98
C ASP A 142 -2.56 5.62 1.30
N VAL A 143 -3.03 5.14 2.44
CA VAL A 143 -2.75 3.81 2.96
C VAL A 143 -3.95 2.90 2.75
N SER A 144 -3.71 1.72 2.19
CA SER A 144 -4.70 0.64 2.09
C SER A 144 -4.27 -0.54 2.95
N LEU A 145 -5.04 -0.87 3.98
CA LEU A 145 -4.89 -2.09 4.77
C LEU A 145 -5.65 -3.22 4.08
N VAL A 146 -4.95 -4.30 3.74
CA VAL A 146 -5.54 -5.39 2.95
C VAL A 146 -5.29 -6.74 3.64
N PRO A 147 -6.33 -7.39 4.20
CA PRO A 147 -6.20 -8.75 4.70
C PRO A 147 -6.04 -9.74 3.53
N ALA A 148 -5.07 -10.64 3.61
CA ALA A 148 -4.74 -11.57 2.53
C ALA A 148 -4.45 -13.00 3.01
N PHE A 149 -4.75 -13.98 2.15
CA PHE A 149 -4.34 -15.37 2.33
C PHE A 149 -2.86 -15.56 1.97
N ASP A 150 -2.09 -16.23 2.84
CA ASP A 150 -0.66 -16.48 2.62
C ASP A 150 -0.41 -17.72 1.77
N VAL A 151 -0.80 -17.63 0.50
CA VAL A 151 -0.62 -18.74 -0.45
C VAL A 151 0.84 -19.04 -0.78
N LEU A 152 1.73 -18.04 -0.66
CA LEU A 152 3.15 -18.17 -0.93
C LEU A 152 3.90 -18.74 0.28
N GLY A 153 3.32 -18.63 1.48
CA GLY A 153 3.93 -19.08 2.73
C GLY A 153 5.27 -18.39 3.00
N GLN A 154 6.21 -19.17 3.54
CA GLN A 154 7.59 -18.74 3.79
C GLN A 154 8.50 -18.82 2.56
N ALA A 155 7.96 -19.10 1.36
CA ALA A 155 8.80 -19.17 0.17
C ALA A 155 9.56 -17.85 0.00
N GLY A 156 10.89 -17.93 -0.01
CA GLY A 156 11.76 -16.76 -0.06
C GLY A 156 11.45 -15.88 -1.26
N SER A 157 11.64 -14.57 -1.07
CA SER A 157 11.67 -13.59 -2.16
C SER A 157 12.52 -14.14 -3.32
N ARG A 158 12.02 -14.01 -4.55
CA ARG A 158 12.65 -14.45 -5.82
C ARG A 158 12.54 -15.93 -6.19
N VAL A 159 11.85 -16.75 -5.41
CA VAL A 159 11.51 -18.11 -5.84
C VAL A 159 10.26 -18.09 -6.71
N LYS A 160 10.30 -18.76 -7.87
CA LYS A 160 9.11 -18.95 -8.70
C LYS A 160 8.07 -19.74 -7.90
N PRO A 161 6.84 -19.22 -7.70
CA PRO A 161 5.81 -19.97 -7.00
C PRO A 161 5.51 -21.29 -7.69
N LYS A 162 5.16 -22.31 -6.91
CA LYS A 162 4.69 -23.59 -7.44
C LYS A 162 3.47 -23.33 -8.34
N PRO A 163 3.37 -23.93 -9.54
CA PRO A 163 2.24 -23.69 -10.46
C PRO A 163 0.87 -23.91 -9.82
N GLN A 164 0.77 -24.84 -8.86
CA GLN A 164 -0.45 -25.13 -8.11
C GLN A 164 -1.02 -23.90 -7.40
N VAL A 165 -0.19 -22.94 -6.98
CA VAL A 165 -0.64 -21.66 -6.40
C VAL A 165 -1.53 -20.90 -7.39
N TYR A 166 -1.16 -20.89 -8.67
CA TYR A 166 -1.95 -20.21 -9.70
C TYR A 166 -3.12 -21.08 -10.17
N SER A 167 -2.97 -22.40 -10.24
CA SER A 167 -4.09 -23.30 -10.56
C SER A 167 -5.23 -23.20 -9.53
N THR A 168 -4.91 -23.12 -8.24
CA THR A 168 -5.93 -22.94 -7.18
C THR A 168 -6.56 -21.54 -7.21
N LEU A 169 -5.82 -20.51 -7.63
CA LEU A 169 -6.37 -19.17 -7.86
C LEU A 169 -7.37 -19.17 -9.01
N LEU A 170 -7.04 -19.81 -10.14
CA LEU A 170 -7.95 -19.92 -11.29
C LEU A 170 -9.22 -20.70 -10.91
N ASN A 171 -9.06 -21.79 -10.14
CA ASN A 171 -10.16 -22.62 -9.69
C ASN A 171 -11.03 -21.98 -8.60
N SER A 172 -10.62 -20.85 -8.00
CA SER A 172 -11.43 -20.19 -6.97
C SER A 172 -12.60 -19.39 -7.54
N GLY A 173 -12.70 -19.23 -8.87
CA GLY A 173 -13.71 -18.36 -9.48
C GLY A 173 -13.57 -16.90 -9.03
N CYS A 174 -12.33 -16.45 -8.81
CA CYS A 174 -12.05 -15.06 -8.45
C CYS A 174 -12.23 -14.12 -9.64
N GLN A 175 -12.59 -12.87 -9.35
CA GLN A 175 -12.53 -11.82 -10.35
C GLN A 175 -11.08 -11.42 -10.63
N GLY A 176 -10.84 -10.83 -11.80
CA GLY A 176 -9.52 -10.34 -12.20
C GLY A 176 -8.92 -9.41 -11.13
N GLY A 177 -7.78 -9.81 -10.55
CA GLY A 177 -7.05 -9.00 -9.57
C GLY A 177 -7.58 -9.05 -8.13
N GLU A 178 -8.66 -9.77 -7.85
CA GLU A 178 -9.30 -9.82 -6.52
C GLU A 178 -8.35 -10.25 -5.38
N HIS A 179 -7.43 -11.16 -5.68
CA HIS A 179 -6.44 -11.68 -4.73
C HIS A 179 -5.02 -11.18 -5.02
N ALA A 180 -4.87 -10.08 -5.75
CA ALA A 180 -3.55 -9.52 -6.09
C ALA A 180 -2.67 -9.26 -4.83
N ALA A 181 -3.31 -8.91 -3.70
CA ALA A 181 -2.64 -8.72 -2.41
C ALA A 181 -1.88 -9.96 -1.91
N CYS A 182 -2.34 -11.19 -2.25
CA CYS A 182 -1.64 -12.42 -1.87
C CYS A 182 -0.24 -12.52 -2.52
N PHE A 183 -0.04 -11.81 -3.63
CA PHE A 183 1.20 -11.80 -4.41
C PHE A 183 1.99 -10.49 -4.26
N THR A 184 1.73 -9.72 -3.20
CA THR A 184 2.36 -8.41 -2.99
C THR A 184 3.87 -8.46 -2.97
N GLU A 185 4.46 -9.50 -2.40
CA GLU A 185 5.92 -9.67 -2.35
C GLU A 185 6.49 -9.77 -3.77
N LEU A 186 5.89 -10.60 -4.64
CA LEU A 186 6.31 -10.74 -6.03
C LEU A 186 6.15 -9.42 -6.80
N ARG A 187 5.01 -8.73 -6.64
CA ARG A 187 4.74 -7.44 -7.29
C ARG A 187 5.72 -6.35 -6.83
N ARG A 188 6.02 -6.33 -5.53
CA ARG A 188 7.01 -5.42 -4.92
C ARG A 188 8.38 -5.69 -5.52
N ASP A 189 8.82 -6.94 -5.48
CA ASP A 189 10.18 -7.33 -5.85
C ASP A 189 10.45 -7.11 -7.35
N PHE A 190 9.43 -7.34 -8.19
CA PHE A 190 9.50 -7.07 -9.63
C PHE A 190 9.87 -5.62 -9.97
N VAL A 191 9.43 -4.64 -9.15
CA VAL A 191 9.66 -3.21 -9.39
C VAL A 191 10.77 -2.65 -8.50
N ASN A 192 10.82 -3.05 -7.24
CA ASN A 192 11.72 -2.46 -6.26
C ASN A 192 13.19 -2.87 -6.46
N ILE A 193 13.41 -4.10 -6.94
CA ILE A 193 14.75 -4.68 -7.18
C ILE A 193 15.18 -4.36 -8.61
N ARG A 194 15.30 -3.06 -8.89
CA ARG A 194 15.67 -2.52 -10.20
C ARG A 194 16.69 -1.40 -10.05
N PRO A 195 17.51 -1.13 -11.09
CA PRO A 195 18.47 -0.02 -11.05
C PRO A 195 17.81 1.30 -10.69
N ALA A 196 18.51 2.14 -9.91
CA ALA A 196 17.98 3.44 -9.46
C ALA A 196 17.53 4.32 -10.64
N LYS A 197 18.27 4.28 -11.75
CA LYS A 197 17.93 5.03 -12.98
C LYS A 197 16.59 4.59 -13.58
N LEU A 198 16.28 3.28 -13.56
CA LEU A 198 14.98 2.79 -14.02
C LEU A 198 13.86 3.23 -13.08
N LYS A 199 14.09 3.24 -11.76
CA LYS A 199 13.12 3.75 -10.79
C LYS A 199 12.86 5.24 -11.00
N ASN A 200 13.88 6.04 -11.31
CA ASN A 200 13.74 7.44 -11.68
C ASN A 200 12.89 7.62 -12.94
N LEU A 201 13.07 6.78 -13.97
CA LEU A 201 12.21 6.79 -15.15
C LEU A 201 10.76 6.44 -14.80
N ILE A 202 10.53 5.45 -13.92
CA ILE A 202 9.18 5.12 -13.45
C ILE A 202 8.54 6.31 -12.73
N LEU A 203 9.29 7.05 -11.89
CA LEU A 203 8.78 8.28 -11.27
C LEU A 203 8.38 9.32 -12.32
N LEU A 204 9.19 9.49 -13.36
CA LEU A 204 8.91 10.43 -14.45
C LEU A 204 7.62 10.07 -15.20
N VAL A 205 7.45 8.80 -15.57
CA VAL A 205 6.25 8.29 -16.26
C VAL A 205 5.02 8.40 -15.37
N LYS A 206 5.14 8.07 -14.07
CA LYS A 206 4.03 8.25 -13.12
C LYS A 206 3.64 9.71 -12.98
N HIS A 207 4.61 10.61 -12.88
CA HIS A 207 4.35 12.04 -12.79
C HIS A 207 3.62 12.55 -14.04
N TRP A 208 4.10 12.18 -15.22
CA TRP A 208 3.41 12.45 -16.49
C TRP A 208 1.95 11.94 -16.48
N TYR A 209 1.74 10.69 -16.09
CA TYR A 209 0.39 10.11 -16.00
C TYR A 209 -0.53 10.89 -15.05
N HIS A 210 0.00 11.35 -13.91
CA HIS A 210 -0.77 12.18 -12.97
C HIS A 210 -1.15 13.55 -13.54
N GLN A 211 -0.35 14.13 -14.44
CA GLN A 211 -0.69 15.38 -15.12
C GLN A 211 -1.74 15.20 -16.22
N VAL A 212 -1.77 14.03 -16.87
CA VAL A 212 -2.72 13.74 -17.96
C VAL A 212 -4.06 13.20 -17.45
N LYS A 213 -4.08 12.54 -16.29
CA LYS A 213 -5.32 12.04 -15.70
C LYS A 213 -6.29 13.22 -15.50
N PRO A 214 -7.51 13.20 -16.07
CA PRO A 214 -8.48 14.23 -15.80
C PRO A 214 -8.70 14.29 -14.28
N LEU A 215 -8.51 15.47 -13.69
CA LEU A 215 -9.13 15.78 -12.40
C LEU A 215 -10.61 15.48 -12.58
N GLY A 216 -11.11 14.43 -11.93
CA GLY A 216 -12.53 14.12 -11.98
C GLY A 216 -13.31 15.39 -11.67
N ARG A 217 -14.21 15.79 -12.57
CA ARG A 217 -15.11 16.92 -12.37
C ARG A 217 -15.81 16.72 -11.03
N VAL A 218 -15.42 17.49 -10.02
CA VAL A 218 -16.34 17.90 -8.96
C VAL A 218 -16.95 19.18 -9.51
N ALA A 219 -18.17 19.09 -10.01
CA ALA A 219 -18.96 20.29 -10.21
C ALA A 219 -19.11 20.98 -8.84
N PRO A 220 -18.94 22.30 -8.72
CA PRO A 220 -19.43 23.01 -7.56
C PRO A 220 -20.95 23.03 -7.67
N ASP A 221 -21.63 22.27 -6.81
CA ASP A 221 -23.07 22.46 -6.63
C ASP A 221 -23.26 23.82 -5.94
N MET A 222 -24.08 24.65 -6.60
CA MET A 222 -24.74 25.85 -6.05
C MET A 222 -25.70 25.45 -4.94
#